data_AF-A0A811NEZ4-F1
#
_entry.id   AF-A0A811NEZ4-F1
#
_cell.length_a   1.000
_cell.length_b   1.000
_cell.length_c   1.000
_cell.angle_alpha   90.00
_cell.angle_beta   90.00
_cell.angle_gamma   90.00
#
_symmetry.space_group_name_H-M   'P 1'
#
loop_
_entity.id
_entity.type
_entity.pdbx_description
1 polymer ?
#
loop_
_entity_poly.entity_id
_entity_poly.type
_entity_poly.pdbx_seq_one_letter_code
_entity_poly.pdbx_strand_id
1 'polypeptide(L)'
;MSLKLQWPHSESAALPTRGGDLRRVVEVPGEPRSVVWAVQLWDLHLSAFHPERAADFRRHVGDALAMVYPALVLITGDLTDAKSKDLLSSRQEEFEWILYGQVIDDVANRSGLSKEIFYDLRGNHDSYGVPEVGGMFDLYKKHSINARLGRTGAVQSITLQNSGMKYLFVGFDSALGVGLRSPTNIFGQPTDLLLSDLDAALSQWDNQSTSSLVTKIVFGHFPISFSALTTSGRSIRDVFLKHSLSAYLCGHLHTNFGRNLKRHHTSDQQGFSSKQYFQLDIHEGMSTTVSNVNCSARTTESVAEFWEWEMGDWRSARSMRILAIDSGYVSYTDMDFRFGSRDVIIVPTFPLDSRFMHRSSYPYDFAYQAMSTTHVGTVRALVFSRYKIKSVTVKIYESHSGSFQLVLEQEMEKTRGKGARGAMYTVPWNWRDFLDELPDRYWLQIEVVDMTGEIYHSEPRPFSVSGLTAKVSWTWKEFRVMGCQWNQLYYPIMWTTLAFLFSLVLVPRTSLTFYENRFMSKFIRPKMTGKSLGGFSPVNFEYFAV
;
A
#
# COMPACT_ATOMS: atom_id res chain seq x y z
N MET A 1 -54.65 -0.23 33.91
CA MET A 1 -54.10 -0.90 32.72
C MET A 1 -52.71 -0.34 32.46
N SER A 2 -51.70 -0.95 33.08
CA SER A 2 -50.27 -0.73 32.81
C SER A 2 -49.56 -1.93 33.43
N LEU A 3 -49.28 -2.93 32.59
CA LEU A 3 -48.57 -4.14 32.98
C LEU A 3 -47.06 -3.84 32.86
N LYS A 4 -46.39 -3.72 34.00
CA LYS A 4 -44.93 -3.83 34.10
C LYS A 4 -44.56 -5.28 33.81
N LEU A 5 -43.91 -5.53 32.67
CA LEU A 5 -43.18 -6.78 32.45
C LEU A 5 -41.74 -6.61 32.96
N GLN A 6 -41.39 -7.49 33.89
CA GLN A 6 -40.08 -7.62 34.53
C GLN A 6 -39.31 -8.69 33.76
N TRP A 7 -38.14 -8.33 33.21
CA TRP A 7 -37.24 -9.27 32.53
C TRP A 7 -36.33 -9.94 33.57
N PRO A 8 -36.06 -11.26 33.47
CA PRO A 8 -35.19 -11.95 34.42
C PRO A 8 -33.72 -11.59 34.19
N HIS A 9 -33.01 -11.40 35.29
CA HIS A 9 -31.55 -11.25 35.33
C HIS A 9 -30.88 -12.52 34.79
N SER A 10 -30.18 -12.42 33.66
CA SER A 10 -29.20 -13.41 33.21
C SER A 10 -27.80 -12.95 33.62
N GLU A 11 -27.07 -13.88 34.20
CA GLU A 11 -25.74 -13.77 34.80
C GLU A 11 -24.72 -13.00 33.97
N SER A 12 -23.83 -12.30 34.68
CA SER A 12 -22.69 -11.59 34.11
C SER A 12 -21.78 -12.56 33.36
N ALA A 13 -21.93 -12.63 32.04
CA ALA A 13 -20.90 -13.17 31.17
C ALA A 13 -19.65 -12.31 31.37
N ALA A 14 -18.57 -12.93 31.84
CA ALA A 14 -17.27 -12.31 31.97
C ALA A 14 -16.90 -11.65 30.63
N LEU A 15 -16.51 -10.37 30.69
CA LEU A 15 -15.92 -9.64 29.57
C LEU A 15 -14.84 -10.51 28.93
N PRO A 16 -14.87 -10.75 27.60
CA PRO A 16 -13.76 -11.42 26.95
C PRO A 16 -12.51 -10.57 27.17
N THR A 17 -11.47 -11.20 27.70
CA THR A 17 -10.15 -10.64 27.88
C THR A 17 -9.73 -9.87 26.62
N ARG A 18 -9.59 -8.55 26.72
CA ARG A 18 -8.92 -7.70 25.73
C ARG A 18 -7.47 -8.19 25.59
N GLY A 19 -7.23 -9.04 24.61
CA GLY A 19 -5.93 -9.69 24.42
C GLY A 19 -5.75 -10.14 22.99
N GLY A 20 -5.88 -9.22 22.03
CA GLY A 20 -5.11 -9.36 20.80
C GLY A 20 -3.62 -9.39 21.19
N ASP A 21 -2.82 -10.20 20.51
CA ASP A 21 -1.39 -10.40 20.77
C ASP A 21 -0.59 -9.13 20.39
N LEU A 22 -0.85 -8.04 21.13
CA LEU A 22 -0.37 -6.68 20.85
C LEU A 22 1.14 -6.54 21.01
N ARG A 23 1.88 -7.61 21.34
CA ARG A 23 3.32 -7.56 21.64
C ARG A 23 4.06 -8.85 21.32
N ARG A 24 3.69 -9.56 20.24
CA ARG A 24 4.45 -10.73 19.84
C ARG A 24 5.85 -10.33 19.39
N VAL A 25 6.87 -10.91 20.02
CA VAL A 25 8.28 -10.74 19.64
C VAL A 25 8.82 -12.09 19.17
N VAL A 26 9.46 -12.10 18.01
CA VAL A 26 10.07 -13.29 17.41
C VAL A 26 11.54 -13.02 17.16
N GLU A 27 12.40 -13.80 17.81
CA GLU A 27 13.82 -13.82 17.50
C GLU A 27 14.03 -14.52 16.16
N VAL A 28 14.77 -13.87 15.26
CA VAL A 28 15.14 -14.40 13.95
C VAL A 28 16.60 -14.86 14.04
N PRO A 29 16.88 -16.16 14.28
CA PRO A 29 18.23 -16.63 14.59
C PRO A 29 19.11 -16.69 13.34
N GLY A 30 20.43 -16.58 13.51
CA GLY A 30 21.39 -16.86 12.43
C GLY A 30 21.64 -15.69 11.47
N GLU A 31 22.59 -15.95 10.57
CA GLU A 31 23.13 -14.98 9.62
C GLU A 31 22.23 -14.85 8.37
N PRO A 32 22.30 -13.73 7.63
CA PRO A 32 23.06 -12.50 7.92
C PRO A 32 22.52 -11.73 9.13
N ARG A 33 23.42 -11.25 10.01
CA ARG A 33 23.09 -10.28 11.06
C ARG A 33 22.55 -8.99 10.48
N SER A 34 21.70 -8.32 11.27
CA SER A 34 21.01 -7.06 10.95
C SER A 34 20.11 -7.11 9.71
N VAL A 35 19.81 -8.30 9.17
CA VAL A 35 18.94 -8.46 8.01
C VAL A 35 17.78 -9.39 8.31
N VAL A 36 16.56 -8.92 8.04
CA VAL A 36 15.33 -9.72 8.04
C VAL A 36 14.60 -9.55 6.71
N TRP A 37 13.86 -10.56 6.28
CA TRP A 37 13.01 -10.46 5.11
C TRP A 37 11.65 -11.07 5.35
N ALA A 38 10.66 -10.49 4.69
CA ALA A 38 9.26 -10.87 4.72
C ALA A 38 8.74 -11.02 3.29
N VAL A 39 7.71 -11.83 3.10
CA VAL A 39 6.99 -11.95 1.83
C VAL A 39 5.63 -11.27 1.97
N GLN A 40 5.23 -10.52 0.94
CA GLN A 40 3.90 -9.94 0.81
C GLN A 40 3.20 -10.52 -0.42
N LEU A 41 1.96 -10.95 -0.23
CA LEU A 41 0.99 -11.41 -1.22
C LEU A 41 -0.30 -10.59 -1.05
N TRP A 42 -1.06 -10.35 -2.11
CA TRP A 42 -2.34 -9.60 -2.01
C TRP A 42 -3.27 -9.91 -3.17
N ASP A 43 -4.53 -9.54 -2.98
CA ASP A 43 -5.59 -9.61 -3.99
C ASP A 43 -5.59 -10.99 -4.66
N LEU A 44 -5.75 -12.02 -3.83
CA LEU A 44 -5.77 -13.42 -4.25
C LEU A 44 -6.99 -13.70 -5.12
N HIS A 45 -8.13 -13.11 -4.75
CA HIS A 45 -9.44 -13.33 -5.36
C HIS A 45 -9.68 -14.80 -5.67
N LEU A 46 -9.47 -15.67 -4.68
CA LEU A 46 -9.75 -17.09 -4.87
C LEU A 46 -11.23 -17.26 -5.16
N SER A 47 -11.55 -17.94 -6.25
CA SER A 47 -12.92 -18.04 -6.72
C SER A 47 -13.28 -19.44 -7.18
N ALA A 48 -14.54 -19.81 -6.95
CA ALA A 48 -15.15 -20.99 -7.54
C ALA A 48 -15.18 -20.94 -9.07
N PHE A 49 -15.21 -19.74 -9.65
CA PHE A 49 -15.33 -19.52 -11.10
C PHE A 49 -13.96 -19.35 -11.79
N HIS A 50 -12.90 -19.16 -11.01
CA HIS A 50 -11.53 -18.97 -11.47
C HIS A 50 -10.56 -19.89 -10.72
N PRO A 51 -10.71 -21.22 -10.87
CA PRO A 51 -9.92 -22.21 -10.12
C PRO A 51 -8.42 -22.14 -10.42
N GLU A 52 -8.03 -21.57 -11.57
CA GLU A 52 -6.63 -21.35 -11.94
C GLU A 52 -5.89 -20.48 -10.92
N ARG A 53 -6.56 -19.49 -10.31
CA ARG A 53 -5.94 -18.60 -9.31
C ARG A 53 -5.43 -19.39 -8.10
N ALA A 54 -6.24 -20.34 -7.63
CA ALA A 54 -5.89 -21.22 -6.52
C ALA A 54 -4.85 -22.28 -6.92
N ALA A 55 -4.98 -22.87 -8.11
CA ALA A 55 -4.06 -23.87 -8.62
C ALA A 55 -2.64 -23.28 -8.81
N ASP A 56 -2.53 -22.10 -9.40
CA ASP A 56 -1.27 -21.39 -9.59
C ASP A 56 -0.67 -21.02 -8.22
N PHE A 57 -1.49 -20.58 -7.26
CA PHE A 57 -1.01 -20.20 -5.92
C PHE A 57 -0.37 -21.39 -5.22
N ARG A 58 -1.05 -22.55 -5.22
CA ARG A 58 -0.50 -23.81 -4.69
C ARG A 58 0.78 -24.23 -5.39
N ARG A 59 0.82 -24.13 -6.73
CA ARG A 59 1.95 -24.56 -7.55
C ARG A 59 3.20 -23.70 -7.35
N HIS A 60 3.04 -22.38 -7.25
CA HIS A 60 4.19 -21.46 -7.31
C HIS A 60 4.60 -20.94 -5.92
N VAL A 61 3.63 -20.59 -5.06
CA VAL A 61 3.93 -19.88 -3.81
C VAL A 61 4.56 -20.82 -2.78
N GLY A 62 4.08 -22.06 -2.65
CA GLY A 62 4.65 -23.04 -1.71
C GLY A 62 6.15 -23.26 -1.93
N ASP A 63 6.54 -23.55 -3.17
CA ASP A 63 7.96 -23.76 -3.52
C ASP A 63 8.79 -22.47 -3.40
N ALA A 64 8.22 -21.32 -3.79
CA ALA A 64 8.92 -20.04 -3.69
C ALA A 64 9.20 -19.69 -2.22
N LEU A 65 8.22 -19.90 -1.34
CA LEU A 65 8.37 -19.72 0.11
C LEU A 65 9.37 -20.72 0.72
N ALA A 66 9.40 -21.98 0.24
CA ALA A 66 10.42 -22.95 0.65
C ALA A 66 11.84 -22.46 0.33
N MET A 67 12.01 -21.87 -0.85
CA MET A 67 13.31 -21.37 -1.32
C MET A 67 13.72 -20.06 -0.62
N VAL A 68 12.78 -19.15 -0.38
CA VAL A 68 13.03 -17.85 0.25
C VAL A 68 13.18 -17.98 1.77
N TYR A 69 12.45 -18.91 2.39
CA TYR A 69 12.40 -19.13 3.84
C TYR A 69 12.25 -17.81 4.65
N PRO A 70 11.17 -17.04 4.42
CA PRO A 70 10.99 -15.73 5.05
C PRO A 70 10.68 -15.82 6.54
N ALA A 71 10.99 -14.76 7.26
CA ALA A 71 10.66 -14.64 8.68
C ALA A 71 9.17 -14.30 8.92
N LEU A 72 8.48 -13.79 7.89
CA LEU A 72 7.09 -13.36 7.95
C LEU A 72 6.44 -13.45 6.57
N VAL A 73 5.16 -13.84 6.51
CA VAL A 73 4.35 -13.85 5.30
C VAL A 73 3.09 -13.03 5.53
N LEU A 74 2.86 -12.01 4.70
CA LEU A 74 1.76 -11.07 4.78
C LEU A 74 0.80 -11.32 3.60
N ILE A 75 -0.50 -11.41 3.88
CA ILE A 75 -1.56 -11.52 2.86
C ILE A 75 -2.53 -10.34 3.02
N THR A 76 -2.36 -9.30 2.22
CA THR A 76 -2.94 -7.96 2.49
C THR A 76 -4.29 -7.72 1.82
N GLY A 77 -5.24 -8.63 2.03
CA GLY A 77 -6.65 -8.47 1.65
C GLY A 77 -7.06 -9.04 0.29
N ASP A 78 -8.37 -8.99 0.06
CA ASP A 78 -9.10 -9.61 -1.05
C ASP A 78 -8.70 -11.09 -1.22
N LEU A 79 -8.90 -11.84 -0.13
CA LEU A 79 -8.58 -13.26 -0.02
C LEU A 79 -9.50 -14.10 -0.90
N THR A 80 -10.78 -13.74 -0.94
CA THR A 80 -11.85 -14.36 -1.74
C THR A 80 -12.40 -13.39 -2.77
N ASP A 81 -13.02 -13.90 -3.86
CA ASP A 81 -13.54 -13.03 -4.91
C ASP A 81 -14.96 -12.51 -4.60
N ALA A 82 -15.79 -13.31 -3.92
CA ALA A 82 -17.11 -12.92 -3.43
C ALA A 82 -18.02 -12.28 -4.52
N LYS A 83 -17.85 -12.73 -5.78
CA LYS A 83 -18.59 -12.29 -6.96
C LYS A 83 -19.26 -13.47 -7.64
N SER A 84 -20.51 -13.28 -8.09
CA SER A 84 -21.20 -14.28 -8.89
C SER A 84 -20.56 -14.43 -10.27
N LYS A 85 -20.79 -15.58 -10.92
CA LYS A 85 -20.27 -15.89 -12.26
C LYS A 85 -20.60 -14.83 -13.32
N ASP A 86 -21.78 -14.23 -13.24
CA ASP A 86 -22.26 -13.17 -14.14
C ASP A 86 -21.78 -11.77 -13.74
N LEU A 87 -21.08 -11.64 -12.61
CA LEU A 87 -20.60 -10.40 -12.00
C LEU A 87 -21.70 -9.40 -11.61
N LEU A 88 -22.97 -9.83 -11.60
CA LEU A 88 -24.11 -8.97 -11.29
C LEU A 88 -24.41 -8.89 -9.79
N SER A 89 -23.86 -9.80 -9.00
CA SER A 89 -24.04 -9.81 -7.55
C SER A 89 -22.72 -10.07 -6.82
N SER A 90 -22.68 -9.65 -5.57
CA SER A 90 -21.54 -9.90 -4.68
C SER A 90 -22.05 -10.21 -3.28
N ARG A 91 -21.48 -11.27 -2.70
CA ARG A 91 -21.75 -11.77 -1.35
C ARG A 91 -20.67 -12.77 -0.99
N GLN A 92 -20.55 -13.04 0.31
CA GLN A 92 -19.67 -14.10 0.78
C GLN A 92 -20.14 -15.48 0.29
N GLU A 93 -19.21 -16.27 -0.24
CA GLU A 93 -19.42 -17.63 -0.72
C GLU A 93 -18.56 -18.60 0.11
N GLU A 94 -19.20 -19.47 0.90
CA GLU A 94 -18.50 -20.34 1.87
C GLU A 94 -17.48 -21.28 1.20
N PHE A 95 -17.76 -21.72 -0.03
CA PHE A 95 -16.82 -22.54 -0.79
C PHE A 95 -15.48 -21.83 -1.04
N GLU A 96 -15.49 -20.53 -1.35
CA GLU A 96 -14.26 -19.77 -1.61
C GLU A 96 -13.40 -19.66 -0.35
N TRP A 97 -14.03 -19.53 0.83
CA TRP A 97 -13.34 -19.51 2.12
C TRP A 97 -12.79 -20.87 2.53
N ILE A 98 -13.53 -21.96 2.26
CA ILE A 98 -13.02 -23.32 2.44
C ILE A 98 -11.81 -23.56 1.52
N LEU A 99 -11.92 -23.14 0.25
CA LEU A 99 -10.84 -23.21 -0.72
C LEU A 99 -9.61 -22.42 -0.25
N TYR A 100 -9.80 -21.20 0.25
CA TYR A 100 -8.74 -20.37 0.85
C TYR A 100 -8.02 -21.12 1.97
N GLY A 101 -8.75 -21.65 2.95
CA GLY A 101 -8.16 -22.42 4.05
C GLY A 101 -7.32 -23.61 3.58
N GLN A 102 -7.81 -24.36 2.58
CA GLN A 102 -7.08 -25.48 1.99
C GLN A 102 -5.84 -25.05 1.21
N VAL A 103 -5.92 -23.95 0.44
CA VAL A 103 -4.80 -23.39 -0.31
C VAL A 103 -3.68 -22.97 0.64
N ILE A 104 -4.01 -22.26 1.71
CA ILE A 104 -3.01 -21.84 2.70
C ILE A 104 -2.39 -23.04 3.41
N ASP A 105 -3.19 -24.04 3.78
CA ASP A 105 -2.68 -25.25 4.43
C ASP A 105 -1.70 -26.01 3.51
N ASP A 106 -2.01 -26.13 2.22
CA ASP A 106 -1.11 -26.74 1.23
C ASP A 106 0.17 -25.91 1.05
N VAL A 107 0.07 -24.59 0.95
CA VAL A 107 1.24 -23.71 0.82
C VAL A 107 2.14 -23.76 2.06
N ALA A 108 1.58 -23.73 3.27
CA ALA A 108 2.34 -23.87 4.51
C ALA A 108 3.04 -25.24 4.57
N ASN A 109 2.34 -26.31 4.23
CA ASN A 109 2.91 -27.66 4.22
C ASN A 109 4.04 -27.82 3.19
N ARG A 110 3.83 -27.35 1.94
CA ARG A 110 4.83 -27.41 0.87
C ARG A 110 6.05 -26.56 1.16
N SER A 111 5.85 -25.38 1.75
CA SER A 111 6.95 -24.48 2.12
C SER A 111 7.73 -24.94 3.35
N GLY A 112 7.16 -25.82 4.17
CA GLY A 112 7.71 -26.21 5.47
C GLY A 112 7.69 -25.07 6.50
N LEU A 113 6.92 -24.00 6.23
CA LEU A 113 6.79 -22.86 7.12
C LEU A 113 5.66 -23.05 8.11
N SER A 114 5.88 -22.59 9.34
CA SER A 114 4.83 -22.55 10.35
C SER A 114 3.73 -21.56 9.94
N LYS A 115 2.45 -21.91 10.15
CA LYS A 115 1.33 -20.99 9.91
C LYS A 115 1.40 -19.75 10.79
N GLU A 116 2.19 -19.78 11.86
CA GLU A 116 2.18 -18.68 12.84
C GLU A 116 2.91 -17.46 12.32
N ILE A 117 3.69 -17.59 11.25
CA ILE A 117 4.32 -16.45 10.58
C ILE A 117 3.46 -15.87 9.45
N PHE A 118 2.28 -16.44 9.19
CA PHE A 118 1.34 -15.93 8.20
C PHE A 118 0.36 -14.95 8.87
N TYR A 119 0.22 -13.75 8.33
CA TYR A 119 -0.73 -12.74 8.78
C TYR A 119 -1.59 -12.34 7.59
N ASP A 120 -2.91 -12.53 7.70
CA ASP A 120 -3.86 -12.04 6.71
C ASP A 120 -4.68 -10.87 7.24
N LEU A 121 -5.40 -10.18 6.36
CA LEU A 121 -6.38 -9.17 6.73
C LEU A 121 -7.48 -9.13 5.67
N ARG A 122 -8.60 -8.46 5.97
CA ARG A 122 -9.70 -8.30 5.03
C ARG A 122 -9.38 -7.25 3.97
N GLY A 123 -9.76 -7.53 2.74
CA GLY A 123 -10.06 -6.50 1.76
C GLY A 123 -11.55 -6.20 1.67
N ASN A 124 -11.95 -5.40 0.69
CA ASN A 124 -13.36 -5.07 0.50
C ASN A 124 -14.18 -6.27 0.00
N HIS A 125 -13.58 -7.16 -0.79
CA HIS A 125 -14.26 -8.37 -1.27
C HIS A 125 -14.61 -9.33 -0.14
N ASP A 126 -13.73 -9.43 0.86
CA ASP A 126 -13.91 -10.29 2.03
C ASP A 126 -15.03 -9.82 2.97
N SER A 127 -15.63 -8.65 2.68
CA SER A 127 -16.73 -8.07 3.44
C SER A 127 -18.02 -7.93 2.63
N TYR A 128 -18.03 -8.23 1.32
CA TYR A 128 -19.22 -8.04 0.48
C TYR A 128 -20.45 -8.75 1.04
N GLY A 129 -21.52 -7.98 1.28
CA GLY A 129 -22.81 -8.50 1.69
C GLY A 129 -22.84 -9.06 3.12
N VAL A 130 -21.84 -8.77 3.95
CA VAL A 130 -21.82 -9.13 5.38
C VAL A 130 -22.76 -8.18 6.13
N PRO A 131 -23.88 -8.68 6.72
CA PRO A 131 -24.86 -7.82 7.38
C PRO A 131 -24.50 -7.47 8.83
N GLU A 132 -23.68 -8.30 9.49
CA GLU A 132 -23.32 -8.17 10.89
C GLU A 132 -21.92 -8.74 11.15
N VAL A 133 -21.12 -7.98 11.90
CA VAL A 133 -19.76 -8.38 12.30
C VAL A 133 -19.80 -9.57 13.24
N GLY A 134 -19.08 -10.64 12.92
CA GLY A 134 -19.10 -11.90 13.66
C GLY A 134 -20.37 -12.73 13.49
N GLY A 135 -21.31 -12.27 12.64
CA GLY A 135 -22.50 -13.04 12.30
C GLY A 135 -22.21 -14.21 11.36
N MET A 136 -23.24 -14.95 10.98
CA MET A 136 -23.15 -16.16 10.15
C MET A 136 -22.41 -15.96 8.81
N PHE A 137 -22.47 -14.74 8.25
CA PHE A 137 -21.87 -14.41 6.96
C PHE A 137 -20.49 -13.72 7.09
N ASP A 138 -19.99 -13.43 8.29
CA ASP A 138 -18.63 -12.90 8.49
C ASP A 138 -17.62 -14.06 8.43
N LEU A 139 -17.43 -14.59 7.23
CA LEU A 139 -16.62 -15.79 7.00
C LEU A 139 -15.13 -15.56 7.23
N TYR A 140 -14.64 -14.32 7.11
CA TYR A 140 -13.27 -13.99 7.50
C TYR A 140 -13.00 -14.37 8.96
N LYS A 141 -13.90 -14.00 9.88
CA LYS A 141 -13.76 -14.34 11.31
C LYS A 141 -13.85 -15.84 11.63
N LYS A 142 -14.22 -16.67 10.65
CA LYS A 142 -14.32 -18.13 10.79
C LYS A 142 -13.18 -18.88 10.09
N HIS A 143 -12.74 -18.40 8.92
CA HIS A 143 -11.88 -19.15 8.00
C HIS A 143 -10.49 -18.54 7.79
N SER A 144 -10.28 -17.26 8.12
CA SER A 144 -8.99 -16.60 7.94
C SER A 144 -7.90 -17.26 8.80
N ILE A 145 -6.65 -17.11 8.38
CA ILE A 145 -5.47 -17.56 9.12
C ILE A 145 -5.45 -16.92 10.50
N ASN A 146 -5.68 -15.61 10.57
CA ASN A 146 -5.71 -14.89 11.83
C ASN A 146 -6.82 -15.44 12.74
N ALA A 147 -8.04 -15.63 12.24
CA ALA A 147 -9.15 -16.15 13.02
C ALA A 147 -8.88 -17.58 13.54
N ARG A 148 -8.38 -18.48 12.69
CA ARG A 148 -8.01 -19.85 13.05
C ARG A 148 -6.94 -19.93 14.14
N LEU A 149 -6.11 -18.89 14.25
CA LEU A 149 -5.06 -18.74 15.24
C LEU A 149 -5.44 -17.82 16.42
N GLY A 150 -6.72 -17.44 16.53
CA GLY A 150 -7.23 -16.61 17.62
C GLY A 150 -6.85 -15.12 17.56
N ARG A 151 -6.27 -14.65 16.44
CA ARG A 151 -5.93 -13.23 16.19
C ARG A 151 -7.16 -12.49 15.68
N THR A 152 -7.99 -11.99 16.59
CA THR A 152 -9.33 -11.45 16.24
C THR A 152 -9.45 -9.93 16.27
N GLY A 153 -8.42 -9.22 16.73
CA GLY A 153 -8.38 -7.75 16.77
C GLY A 153 -8.16 -7.12 15.39
N ALA A 154 -8.68 -5.92 15.18
CA ALA A 154 -8.51 -5.17 13.93
C ALA A 154 -7.09 -4.65 13.72
N VAL A 155 -6.26 -4.63 14.78
CA VAL A 155 -4.82 -4.34 14.71
C VAL A 155 -4.06 -5.56 15.21
N GLN A 156 -3.07 -6.00 14.45
CA GLN A 156 -2.16 -7.08 14.80
C GLN A 156 -0.73 -6.58 14.67
N SER A 157 0.13 -6.90 15.64
CA SER A 157 1.53 -6.48 15.59
C SER A 157 2.48 -7.65 15.84
N ILE A 158 3.59 -7.66 15.13
CA ILE A 158 4.68 -8.59 15.34
C ILE A 158 6.01 -7.85 15.23
N THR A 159 6.88 -8.06 16.21
CA THR A 159 8.25 -7.53 16.20
C THR A 159 9.21 -8.66 15.89
N LEU A 160 9.92 -8.56 14.78
CA LEU A 160 11.06 -9.42 14.51
C LEU A 160 12.30 -8.81 15.17
N GLN A 161 13.11 -9.63 15.83
CA GLN A 161 14.35 -9.21 16.47
C GLN A 161 15.53 -9.98 15.86
N ASN A 162 16.58 -9.25 15.48
CA ASN A 162 17.82 -9.86 15.02
C ASN A 162 19.00 -8.96 15.40
N SER A 163 20.02 -9.52 16.05
CA SER A 163 21.27 -8.81 16.36
C SER A 163 21.07 -7.50 17.13
N GLY A 164 20.08 -7.46 18.03
CA GLY A 164 19.74 -6.26 18.81
C GLY A 164 18.89 -5.22 18.08
N MET A 165 18.61 -5.41 16.79
CA MET A 165 17.71 -4.58 15.99
C MET A 165 16.28 -5.09 16.08
N LYS A 166 15.31 -4.16 16.04
CA LYS A 166 13.88 -4.50 16.07
C LYS A 166 13.19 -4.03 14.79
N TYR A 167 12.35 -4.91 14.24
CA TYR A 167 11.57 -4.66 13.04
C TYR A 167 10.10 -4.88 13.38
N LEU A 168 9.38 -3.78 13.60
CA LEU A 168 7.97 -3.80 13.98
C LEU A 168 7.10 -3.81 12.73
N PHE A 169 6.29 -4.85 12.58
CA PHE A 169 5.24 -4.95 11.58
C PHE A 169 3.89 -4.78 12.26
N VAL A 170 3.07 -3.86 11.75
CA VAL A 170 1.70 -3.65 12.25
C VAL A 170 0.71 -3.77 11.10
N GLY A 171 -0.18 -4.76 11.19
CA GLY A 171 -1.29 -4.97 10.28
C GLY A 171 -2.55 -4.31 10.83
N PHE A 172 -3.34 -3.70 9.96
CA PHE A 172 -4.65 -3.17 10.35
C PHE A 172 -5.74 -3.48 9.33
N ASP A 173 -6.94 -3.68 9.85
CA ASP A 173 -8.14 -3.95 9.08
C ASP A 173 -9.08 -2.74 9.13
N SER A 174 -9.16 -2.03 8.01
CA SER A 174 -10.08 -0.91 7.81
C SER A 174 -11.24 -1.25 6.88
N ALA A 175 -11.47 -2.53 6.57
CA ALA A 175 -12.64 -2.93 5.79
C ALA A 175 -13.93 -2.65 6.57
N LEU A 176 -15.00 -2.36 5.83
CA LEU A 176 -16.33 -2.17 6.42
C LEU A 176 -16.80 -3.44 7.13
N GLY A 177 -17.05 -3.34 8.44
CA GLY A 177 -17.56 -4.49 9.21
C GLY A 177 -18.92 -4.98 8.74
N VAL A 178 -19.81 -4.06 8.35
CA VAL A 178 -21.04 -4.35 7.61
C VAL A 178 -20.79 -3.96 6.16
N GLY A 179 -20.33 -4.92 5.36
CA GLY A 179 -19.85 -4.61 4.02
C GLY A 179 -20.97 -4.48 3.01
N LEU A 180 -20.96 -3.35 2.31
CA LEU A 180 -21.83 -3.11 1.17
C LEU A 180 -21.49 -4.08 0.03
N ARG A 181 -22.36 -4.19 -0.96
CA ARG A 181 -22.11 -5.00 -2.16
C ARG A 181 -21.33 -4.17 -3.19
N SER A 182 -20.62 -4.86 -4.09
CA SER A 182 -20.09 -4.25 -5.31
C SER A 182 -21.20 -3.51 -6.06
N PRO A 183 -20.94 -2.31 -6.63
CA PRO A 183 -19.65 -1.63 -6.72
C PRO A 183 -19.36 -0.60 -5.63
N THR A 184 -20.12 -0.56 -4.53
CA THR A 184 -20.06 0.57 -3.56
C THR A 184 -19.10 0.38 -2.40
N ASN A 185 -18.68 -0.85 -2.11
CA ASN A 185 -17.69 -1.15 -1.06
C ASN A 185 -16.26 -1.10 -1.63
N ILE A 186 -15.72 0.11 -1.82
CA ILE A 186 -14.37 0.31 -2.40
C ILE A 186 -13.46 1.21 -1.54
N PHE A 187 -13.98 1.81 -0.47
CA PHE A 187 -13.19 2.65 0.45
C PHE A 187 -13.02 1.96 1.79
N GLY A 188 -11.81 1.99 2.33
CA GLY A 188 -11.55 1.65 3.71
C GLY A 188 -12.20 2.67 4.64
N GLN A 189 -12.77 2.21 5.75
CA GLN A 189 -13.53 3.00 6.70
C GLN A 189 -12.90 2.88 8.10
N PRO A 190 -11.75 3.53 8.33
CA PRO A 190 -11.12 3.50 9.63
C PRO A 190 -12.02 4.16 10.68
N THR A 191 -12.00 3.62 11.90
CA THR A 191 -12.69 4.20 13.06
C THR A 191 -11.70 4.92 13.96
N ASP A 192 -12.19 5.83 14.81
CA ASP A 192 -11.35 6.49 15.82
C ASP A 192 -10.66 5.50 16.76
N LEU A 193 -11.36 4.42 17.11
CA LEU A 193 -10.81 3.32 17.89
C LEU A 193 -9.68 2.62 17.15
N LEU A 194 -9.87 2.29 15.87
CA LEU A 194 -8.83 1.68 15.03
C LEU A 194 -7.57 2.55 14.99
N LEU A 195 -7.72 3.87 14.80
CA LEU A 195 -6.58 4.78 14.79
C LEU A 195 -5.87 4.84 16.15
N SER A 196 -6.63 4.80 17.26
CA SER A 196 -6.05 4.76 18.60
C SER A 196 -5.27 3.46 18.86
N ASP A 197 -5.82 2.32 18.44
CA ASP A 197 -5.16 1.02 18.60
C ASP A 197 -3.90 0.92 17.71
N LEU A 198 -3.97 1.46 16.50
CA LEU A 198 -2.84 1.54 15.58
C LEU A 198 -1.71 2.42 16.13
N ASP A 199 -2.04 3.59 16.66
CA ASP A 199 -1.10 4.50 17.34
C ASP A 199 -0.43 3.82 18.54
N ALA A 200 -1.22 3.14 19.38
CA ALA A 200 -0.72 2.39 20.52
C ALA A 200 0.22 1.23 20.09
N ALA A 201 -0.13 0.51 19.03
CA ALA A 201 0.70 -0.56 18.49
C ALA A 201 2.02 -0.05 17.93
N LEU A 202 2.01 1.10 17.26
CA LEU A 202 3.23 1.72 16.73
C LEU A 202 4.10 2.36 17.82
N SER A 203 3.53 2.67 18.99
CA SER A 203 4.24 3.26 20.12
C SER A 203 4.96 2.24 21.02
N GLN A 204 4.84 0.93 20.75
CA GLN A 204 5.31 -0.17 21.62
C GLN A 204 6.77 -0.03 22.08
N TRP A 205 7.63 0.53 21.23
CA TRP A 205 9.07 0.61 21.45
C TRP A 205 9.59 2.04 21.67
N ASP A 206 8.71 3.04 21.74
CA ASP A 206 9.10 4.46 21.79
C ASP A 206 9.69 4.85 23.15
N ASN A 207 9.27 4.18 24.24
CA ASN A 207 9.70 4.49 25.61
C ASN A 207 10.94 3.72 26.08
N GLN A 208 11.51 2.84 25.25
CA GLN A 208 12.67 2.06 25.67
C GLN A 208 13.94 2.91 25.56
N SER A 209 14.52 3.24 26.72
CA SER A 209 15.82 3.93 26.87
C SER A 209 17.01 3.16 26.28
N THR A 210 16.78 2.00 25.67
CA THR A 210 17.78 1.16 25.02
C THR A 210 17.97 1.55 23.57
N SER A 211 19.23 1.76 23.22
CA SER A 211 19.82 2.14 21.93
C SER A 211 19.48 1.27 20.69
N SER A 212 18.42 0.46 20.69
CA SER A 212 18.02 -0.41 19.57
C SER A 212 17.20 0.38 18.54
N LEU A 213 17.74 0.56 17.33
CA LEU A 213 17.00 1.14 16.20
C LEU A 213 15.76 0.28 15.87
N VAL A 214 14.60 0.93 15.75
CA VAL A 214 13.34 0.27 15.41
C VAL A 214 12.91 0.69 14.01
N THR A 215 12.84 -0.27 13.08
CA THR A 215 12.23 -0.05 11.77
C THR A 215 10.76 -0.41 11.84
N LYS A 216 9.87 0.53 11.47
CA LYS A 216 8.41 0.34 11.51
C LYS A 216 7.86 0.16 10.09
N ILE A 217 7.16 -0.94 9.86
CA ILE A 217 6.45 -1.26 8.63
C ILE A 217 4.99 -1.47 8.97
N VAL A 218 4.09 -0.86 8.21
CA VAL A 218 2.64 -1.08 8.34
C VAL A 218 2.14 -1.83 7.12
N PHE A 219 1.12 -2.67 7.28
CA PHE A 219 0.42 -3.31 6.18
C PHE A 219 -1.09 -3.24 6.34
N GLY A 220 -1.79 -3.07 5.22
CA GLY A 220 -3.24 -2.84 5.15
C GLY A 220 -3.73 -3.14 3.74
N HIS A 221 -5.03 -3.07 3.51
CA HIS A 221 -5.57 -3.33 2.17
C HIS A 221 -5.63 -2.06 1.31
N PHE A 222 -6.25 -0.99 1.83
CA PHE A 222 -6.60 0.19 1.04
C PHE A 222 -5.44 1.21 0.96
N PRO A 223 -5.13 1.73 -0.23
CA PRO A 223 -4.30 2.91 -0.37
C PRO A 223 -4.89 4.12 0.38
N ILE A 224 -4.06 5.10 0.73
CA ILE A 224 -4.48 6.32 1.45
C ILE A 224 -5.55 7.08 0.67
N SER A 225 -5.46 7.13 -0.66
CA SER A 225 -6.45 7.74 -1.55
C SER A 225 -7.82 7.06 -1.54
N PHE A 226 -7.88 5.79 -1.12
CA PHE A 226 -9.08 4.98 -0.95
C PHE A 226 -9.41 4.70 0.53
N SER A 227 -8.95 5.56 1.43
CA SER A 227 -9.29 5.51 2.85
C SER A 227 -10.10 6.74 3.25
N ALA A 228 -11.25 6.52 3.90
CA ALA A 228 -12.09 7.58 4.43
C ALA A 228 -11.50 8.19 5.72
N LEU A 229 -12.00 9.37 6.08
CA LEU A 229 -11.73 9.94 7.40
C LEU A 229 -12.60 9.26 8.45
N THR A 230 -12.08 9.19 9.66
CA THR A 230 -12.85 8.78 10.85
C THR A 230 -13.96 9.79 11.16
N THR A 231 -14.86 9.42 12.08
CA THR A 231 -15.91 10.32 12.59
C THR A 231 -15.38 11.60 13.22
N SER A 232 -14.17 11.59 13.80
CA SER A 232 -13.51 12.79 14.32
C SER A 232 -12.73 13.59 13.25
N GLY A 233 -12.75 13.15 11.99
CA GLY A 233 -12.02 13.80 10.89
C GLY A 233 -10.54 13.45 10.80
N ARG A 234 -10.05 12.48 11.57
CA ARG A 234 -8.65 12.00 11.53
C ARG A 234 -8.42 11.01 10.39
N SER A 235 -7.21 11.03 9.81
CA SER A 235 -6.76 10.09 8.78
C SER A 235 -5.77 9.06 9.31
N ILE A 236 -5.72 7.87 8.69
CA ILE A 236 -4.63 6.90 8.89
C ILE A 236 -3.26 7.50 8.53
N ARG A 237 -3.21 8.41 7.54
CA ARG A 237 -1.99 9.10 7.10
C ARG A 237 -1.33 9.85 8.25
N ASP A 238 -2.13 10.47 9.12
CA ASP A 238 -1.63 11.29 10.23
C ASP A 238 -0.91 10.42 11.28
N VAL A 239 -1.43 9.22 11.54
CA VAL A 239 -0.80 8.24 12.44
C VAL A 239 0.50 7.73 11.84
N PHE A 240 0.54 7.46 10.54
CA PHE A 240 1.74 6.99 9.85
C PHE A 240 2.86 8.04 9.86
N LEU A 241 2.52 9.30 9.59
CA LEU A 241 3.47 10.41 9.68
C LEU A 241 3.97 10.61 11.12
N LYS A 242 3.08 10.58 12.11
CA LYS A 242 3.46 10.70 13.53
C LYS A 242 4.55 9.70 13.93
N HIS A 243 4.53 8.50 13.36
CA HIS A 243 5.50 7.45 13.67
C HIS A 243 6.66 7.31 12.66
N SER A 244 6.74 8.18 11.65
CA SER A 244 7.77 8.19 10.60
C SER A 244 8.09 6.79 10.07
N LEU A 245 7.07 6.10 9.55
CA LEU A 245 7.20 4.72 9.08
C LEU A 245 8.23 4.62 7.94
N SER A 246 8.91 3.48 7.84
CA SER A 246 9.74 3.24 6.66
C SER A 246 8.88 2.96 5.44
N ALA A 247 7.83 2.15 5.58
CA ALA A 247 6.87 1.87 4.51
C ALA A 247 5.50 1.42 5.03
N TYR A 248 4.47 1.74 4.26
CA TYR A 248 3.12 1.20 4.30
C TYR A 248 2.90 0.33 3.07
N LEU A 249 2.61 -0.95 3.30
CA LEU A 249 2.37 -1.96 2.27
C LEU A 249 0.86 -2.12 2.06
N CYS A 250 0.38 -1.89 0.83
CA CYS A 250 -1.05 -1.97 0.48
C CYS A 250 -1.31 -2.71 -0.85
N GLY A 251 -2.59 -2.89 -1.19
CA GLY A 251 -3.08 -3.55 -2.41
C GLY A 251 -4.28 -2.80 -3.01
N HIS A 252 -5.34 -3.53 -3.38
CA HIS A 252 -6.63 -3.01 -3.84
C HIS A 252 -6.72 -2.51 -5.29
N LEU A 253 -5.76 -1.74 -5.81
CA LEU A 253 -5.95 -1.12 -7.13
C LEU A 253 -5.68 -2.10 -8.28
N HIS A 254 -4.91 -3.17 -8.07
CA HIS A 254 -4.57 -4.18 -9.08
C HIS A 254 -3.71 -3.58 -10.21
N THR A 255 -3.02 -4.46 -10.95
CA THR A 255 -2.07 -4.07 -12.01
C THR A 255 -2.68 -3.28 -13.17
N ASN A 256 -4.01 -3.23 -13.28
CA ASN A 256 -4.71 -2.55 -14.36
C ASN A 256 -4.53 -1.02 -14.35
N PHE A 257 -4.19 -0.42 -13.20
CA PHE A 257 -3.92 1.02 -13.11
C PHE A 257 -2.48 1.38 -13.42
N GLY A 258 -1.53 0.44 -13.31
CA GLY A 258 -0.13 0.67 -13.61
C GLY A 258 0.79 -0.19 -12.77
N ARG A 259 2.09 0.03 -12.93
CA ARG A 259 3.12 -0.64 -12.12
C ARG A 259 3.79 0.31 -11.13
N ASN A 260 3.61 1.63 -11.28
CA ASN A 260 4.22 2.66 -10.43
C ASN A 260 3.22 3.23 -9.40
N LEU A 261 2.52 2.33 -8.71
CA LEU A 261 1.57 2.68 -7.67
C LEU A 261 2.30 2.85 -6.33
N LYS A 262 3.15 3.88 -6.27
CA LYS A 262 3.93 4.25 -5.08
C LYS A 262 3.75 5.72 -4.82
N ARG A 263 3.75 6.11 -3.55
CA ARG A 263 3.65 7.50 -3.14
C ARG A 263 4.50 7.77 -1.91
N HIS A 264 5.28 8.83 -1.93
CA HIS A 264 6.00 9.30 -0.75
C HIS A 264 5.21 10.41 -0.07
N HIS A 265 4.99 10.25 1.22
CA HIS A 265 4.26 11.19 2.06
C HIS A 265 5.20 11.87 3.03
N THR A 266 5.05 13.16 3.20
CA THR A 266 5.79 13.98 4.14
C THR A 266 4.86 14.89 4.94
N SER A 267 5.29 15.32 6.13
CA SER A 267 4.64 16.39 6.87
C SER A 267 5.02 17.74 6.25
N ASP A 268 4.06 18.40 5.61
CA ASP A 268 4.29 19.74 5.02
C ASP A 268 4.51 20.77 6.15
N GLN A 269 5.67 21.43 6.19
CA GLN A 269 5.91 22.60 7.06
C GLN A 269 5.39 23.92 6.44
N GLN A 270 4.93 23.92 5.19
CA GLN A 270 4.44 25.12 4.51
C GLN A 270 3.08 24.88 3.86
N GLY A 271 2.03 25.33 4.55
CA GLY A 271 0.66 25.24 4.08
C GLY A 271 0.38 26.18 2.91
N PHE A 272 0.13 25.62 1.71
CA PHE A 272 -0.75 26.23 0.70
C PHE A 272 -1.47 25.18 -0.19
N SER A 273 -2.77 25.02 0.11
CA SER A 273 -3.96 25.01 -0.77
C SER A 273 -4.18 23.95 -1.89
N SER A 274 -3.20 23.51 -2.70
CA SER A 274 -3.50 22.58 -3.83
C SER A 274 -3.28 21.10 -3.51
N LYS A 275 -2.30 20.80 -2.64
CA LYS A 275 -1.95 19.42 -2.23
C LYS A 275 -3.05 18.71 -1.42
N GLN A 276 -4.04 19.46 -0.92
CA GLN A 276 -5.21 18.89 -0.26
C GLN A 276 -6.04 17.99 -1.20
N TYR A 277 -6.05 18.30 -2.50
CA TYR A 277 -6.90 17.62 -3.48
C TYR A 277 -6.14 16.64 -4.38
N PHE A 278 -4.90 16.96 -4.75
CA PHE A 278 -4.10 16.11 -5.61
C PHE A 278 -2.59 16.29 -5.38
N GLN A 279 -1.86 15.22 -5.63
CA GLN A 279 -0.40 15.20 -5.77
C GLN A 279 -0.06 14.77 -7.20
N LEU A 280 0.81 15.51 -7.90
CA LEU A 280 1.06 15.29 -9.33
C LEU A 280 2.14 14.23 -9.61
N ASP A 281 3.11 14.08 -8.70
CA ASP A 281 4.25 13.17 -8.85
C ASP A 281 4.39 12.25 -7.63
N ILE A 282 5.19 11.20 -7.76
CA ILE A 282 5.39 10.20 -6.70
C ILE A 282 5.98 10.81 -5.42
N HIS A 283 6.81 11.83 -5.55
CA HIS A 283 7.46 12.52 -4.44
C HIS A 283 6.74 13.82 -4.10
N GLU A 284 6.48 14.05 -2.81
CA GLU A 284 6.15 15.39 -2.33
C GLU A 284 7.40 16.26 -2.46
N GLY A 285 7.37 17.24 -3.37
CA GLY A 285 8.55 17.99 -3.81
C GLY A 285 9.36 18.60 -2.67
N MET A 286 10.46 17.95 -2.32
CA MET A 286 11.51 18.49 -1.47
C MET A 286 12.84 18.30 -2.20
N SER A 287 13.29 19.36 -2.89
CA SER A 287 14.64 19.46 -3.43
C SER A 287 15.55 19.99 -2.32
N THR A 288 15.97 19.13 -1.38
CA THR A 288 17.06 19.49 -0.49
C THR A 288 18.37 19.35 -1.25
N THR A 289 18.85 20.46 -1.81
CA THR A 289 20.26 20.63 -2.13
C THR A 289 21.06 20.38 -0.85
N VAL A 290 22.01 19.45 -0.91
CA VAL A 290 22.95 19.19 0.18
C VAL A 290 23.83 20.44 0.32
N SER A 291 23.44 21.37 1.18
CA SER A 291 24.34 22.41 1.67
C SER A 291 24.82 22.00 3.06
N ASN A 292 26.12 21.67 3.13
CA ASN A 292 26.92 21.46 4.34
C ASN A 292 26.17 20.94 5.57
N VAL A 293 25.96 19.62 5.62
CA VAL A 293 25.46 18.95 6.84
C VAL A 293 26.53 19.04 7.93
N ASN A 294 26.36 20.02 8.83
CA ASN A 294 27.20 20.15 10.00
C ASN A 294 26.75 19.11 11.04
N CYS A 295 27.59 18.10 11.29
CA CYS A 295 27.29 16.94 12.15
C CYS A 295 27.13 17.27 13.66
N SER A 296 27.15 18.54 14.04
CA SER A 296 27.07 19.01 15.43
C SER A 296 25.66 19.44 15.87
N ALA A 297 24.70 19.56 14.95
CA ALA A 297 23.35 20.00 15.26
C ALA A 297 22.35 18.84 15.16
N ARG A 298 22.10 18.16 16.29
CA ARG A 298 21.01 17.20 16.47
C ARG A 298 19.64 17.89 16.55
N THR A 299 19.41 18.92 15.74
CA THR A 299 18.28 19.86 15.87
C THR A 299 17.64 20.26 14.54
N THR A 300 17.87 19.54 13.43
CA THR A 300 16.91 19.56 12.32
C THR A 300 15.81 18.57 12.65
N GLU A 301 14.62 19.08 12.96
CA GLU A 301 13.40 18.28 13.16
C GLU A 301 13.30 17.26 12.03
N SER A 302 13.36 15.96 12.35
CA SER A 302 13.22 14.91 11.35
C SER A 302 11.86 15.08 10.69
N VAL A 303 11.84 15.33 9.38
CA VAL A 303 10.60 15.41 8.60
C VAL A 303 9.84 14.11 8.82
N ALA A 304 8.61 14.21 9.31
CA ALA A 304 7.75 13.04 9.41
C ALA A 304 7.42 12.57 7.99
N GLU A 305 7.71 11.30 7.69
CA GLU A 305 7.60 10.77 6.34
C GLU A 305 7.23 9.29 6.35
N PHE A 306 6.70 8.81 5.23
CA PHE A 306 6.64 7.38 4.94
C PHE A 306 6.45 7.11 3.45
N TRP A 307 6.84 5.91 3.01
CA TRP A 307 6.50 5.39 1.70
C TRP A 307 5.20 4.60 1.72
N GLU A 308 4.30 4.88 0.79
CA GLU A 308 3.18 4.02 0.44
C GLU A 308 3.56 3.19 -0.79
N TRP A 309 3.53 1.86 -0.67
CA TRP A 309 3.87 0.93 -1.74
C TRP A 309 2.72 -0.03 -2.01
N GLU A 310 1.93 0.31 -3.02
CA GLU A 310 1.01 -0.63 -3.65
C GLU A 310 1.76 -1.50 -4.68
N MET A 311 1.24 -2.70 -4.94
CA MET A 311 1.88 -3.69 -5.80
C MET A 311 0.81 -4.46 -6.59
N GLY A 312 1.23 -5.18 -7.62
CA GLY A 312 0.35 -5.83 -8.58
C GLY A 312 -0.34 -7.11 -8.11
N ASP A 313 -1.64 -7.24 -8.24
CA ASP A 313 -2.46 -8.36 -7.72
C ASP A 313 -2.00 -9.80 -8.08
N TRP A 314 -2.29 -10.75 -7.19
CA TRP A 314 -2.18 -12.18 -7.53
C TRP A 314 -3.21 -12.58 -8.59
N ARG A 315 -4.42 -12.03 -8.52
CA ARG A 315 -5.57 -12.32 -9.42
C ARG A 315 -5.23 -12.31 -10.91
N SER A 316 -4.37 -11.41 -11.37
CA SER A 316 -4.06 -11.20 -12.80
C SER A 316 -2.58 -11.34 -13.09
N ALA A 317 -1.72 -10.79 -12.23
CA ALA A 317 -0.28 -10.76 -12.43
C ALA A 317 0.47 -11.85 -11.66
N ARG A 318 -0.21 -12.63 -10.79
CA ARG A 318 0.41 -13.68 -9.96
C ARG A 318 1.63 -13.14 -9.23
N SER A 319 1.54 -11.92 -8.72
CA SER A 319 2.72 -11.25 -8.18
C SER A 319 2.99 -11.59 -6.72
N MET A 320 4.26 -11.51 -6.34
CA MET A 320 4.73 -11.67 -4.97
C MET A 320 5.85 -10.66 -4.72
N ARG A 321 5.88 -10.04 -3.54
CA ARG A 321 6.97 -9.16 -3.12
C ARG A 321 7.81 -9.84 -2.04
N ILE A 322 9.13 -9.74 -2.16
CA ILE A 322 10.03 -9.94 -1.02
C ILE A 322 10.47 -8.56 -0.53
N LEU A 323 10.20 -8.29 0.74
CA LEU A 323 10.69 -7.14 1.48
C LEU A 323 11.95 -7.55 2.23
N ALA A 324 13.04 -6.81 2.12
CA ALA A 324 14.26 -6.99 2.90
C ALA A 324 14.55 -5.73 3.71
N ILE A 325 14.89 -5.91 4.98
CA ILE A 325 15.31 -4.83 5.86
C ILE A 325 16.74 -5.12 6.28
N ASP A 326 17.69 -4.35 5.78
CA ASP A 326 19.12 -4.48 6.04
C ASP A 326 19.60 -3.29 6.87
N SER A 327 19.84 -3.52 8.15
CA SER A 327 20.37 -2.52 9.08
C SER A 327 19.52 -1.23 9.17
N GLY A 328 18.22 -1.37 8.93
CA GLY A 328 17.25 -0.27 8.92
C GLY A 328 16.89 0.25 7.53
N TYR A 329 17.68 -0.09 6.50
CA TYR A 329 17.37 0.21 5.11
C TYR A 329 16.35 -0.79 4.57
N VAL A 330 15.26 -0.29 4.01
CA VAL A 330 14.16 -1.13 3.51
C VAL A 330 14.21 -1.16 2.00
N SER A 331 14.39 -2.36 1.44
CA SER A 331 14.30 -2.61 0.01
C SER A 331 13.25 -3.68 -0.30
N TYR A 332 12.81 -3.76 -1.55
CA TYR A 332 11.94 -4.84 -1.98
C TYR A 332 12.28 -5.30 -3.39
N THR A 333 11.77 -6.48 -3.76
CA THR A 333 11.77 -6.98 -5.13
C THR A 333 10.44 -7.64 -5.41
N ASP A 334 9.83 -7.22 -6.52
CA ASP A 334 8.55 -7.70 -7.00
C ASP A 334 8.79 -8.78 -8.06
N MET A 335 8.05 -9.87 -7.97
CA MET A 335 8.13 -11.01 -8.88
C MET A 335 6.78 -11.33 -9.48
N ASP A 336 6.81 -11.82 -10.70
CA ASP A 336 5.66 -12.24 -11.50
C ASP A 336 5.81 -13.74 -11.82
N PHE A 337 4.78 -14.51 -11.53
CA PHE A 337 4.72 -15.96 -11.73
C PHE A 337 3.86 -16.40 -12.93
N ARG A 338 3.37 -15.48 -13.78
CA ARG A 338 2.56 -15.81 -14.97
C ARG A 338 3.26 -16.78 -15.92
N PHE A 339 4.58 -16.72 -16.00
CA PHE A 339 5.40 -17.57 -16.88
C PHE A 339 6.07 -18.74 -16.16
N GLY A 340 5.66 -19.02 -14.90
CA GLY A 340 6.15 -20.15 -14.12
C GLY A 340 6.99 -19.74 -12.91
N SER A 341 7.49 -20.76 -12.21
CA SER A 341 8.33 -20.61 -11.03
C SER A 341 9.71 -20.06 -11.40
N ARG A 342 10.31 -19.27 -10.48
CA ARG A 342 11.69 -18.82 -10.61
C ARG A 342 12.63 -19.78 -9.89
N ASP A 343 13.71 -20.16 -10.58
CA ASP A 343 14.77 -20.99 -9.98
C ASP A 343 15.74 -20.16 -9.13
N VAL A 344 15.90 -18.88 -9.47
CA VAL A 344 16.73 -17.91 -8.74
C VAL A 344 15.93 -16.63 -8.49
N ILE A 345 16.00 -16.13 -7.27
CA ILE A 345 15.43 -14.85 -6.84
C ILE A 345 16.55 -13.99 -6.27
N ILE A 346 16.68 -12.77 -6.78
CA ILE A 346 17.72 -11.82 -6.41
C ILE A 346 17.05 -10.60 -5.77
N VAL A 347 17.42 -10.27 -4.54
CA VAL A 347 16.90 -9.12 -3.80
C VAL A 347 18.08 -8.24 -3.39
N PRO A 348 18.41 -7.20 -4.18
CA PRO A 348 19.48 -6.30 -3.80
C PRO A 348 19.04 -5.46 -2.58
N THR A 349 19.83 -5.45 -1.51
CA THR A 349 19.49 -4.79 -0.24
C THR A 349 20.14 -3.43 -0.08
N PHE A 350 21.33 -3.23 -0.67
CA PHE A 350 22.03 -1.95 -0.65
C PHE A 350 22.99 -1.83 -1.85
N PRO A 351 23.15 -0.65 -2.48
CA PRO A 351 22.44 0.62 -2.22
C PRO A 351 20.96 0.57 -2.63
N LEU A 352 20.14 1.44 -2.05
CA LEU A 352 18.68 1.48 -2.28
C LEU A 352 18.31 2.05 -3.66
N ASP A 353 17.10 1.72 -4.13
CA ASP A 353 16.53 2.33 -5.34
C ASP A 353 16.19 3.81 -5.09
N SER A 354 16.86 4.71 -5.80
CA SER A 354 16.68 6.17 -5.65
C SER A 354 15.32 6.67 -6.05
N ARG A 355 14.49 5.88 -6.73
CA ARG A 355 13.14 6.28 -7.14
C ARG A 355 12.09 6.02 -6.06
N PHE A 356 12.22 4.93 -5.31
CA PHE A 356 11.09 4.41 -4.52
C PHE A 356 11.43 4.02 -3.09
N MET A 357 12.71 4.02 -2.70
CA MET A 357 13.17 3.46 -1.43
C MET A 357 13.98 4.46 -0.59
N HIS A 358 14.41 5.59 -1.16
CA HIS A 358 15.08 6.65 -0.42
C HIS A 358 14.10 7.40 0.47
N ARG A 359 14.51 7.67 1.71
CA ARG A 359 13.80 8.54 2.65
C ARG A 359 14.47 9.91 2.71
N SER A 360 13.73 10.94 3.08
CA SER A 360 14.28 12.27 3.34
C SER A 360 15.32 12.27 4.47
N SER A 361 15.23 11.32 5.42
CA SER A 361 16.26 11.11 6.45
C SER A 361 17.56 10.50 5.92
N TYR A 362 17.54 9.90 4.73
CA TYR A 362 18.64 9.07 4.22
C TYR A 362 20.00 9.78 4.15
N PRO A 363 20.12 11.05 3.66
CA PRO A 363 21.42 11.72 3.61
C PRO A 363 22.08 11.88 4.99
N TYR A 364 21.28 12.16 6.02
CA TYR A 364 21.75 12.31 7.40
C TYR A 364 22.14 10.95 8.00
N ASP A 365 21.29 9.93 7.81
CA ASP A 365 21.54 8.56 8.26
C ASP A 365 22.82 8.01 7.60
N PHE A 366 22.97 8.24 6.29
CA PHE A 366 24.12 7.83 5.51
C PHE A 366 25.41 8.52 5.96
N ALA A 367 25.40 9.85 6.14
CA ALA A 367 26.59 10.58 6.59
C ALA A 367 27.06 10.13 7.99
N TYR A 368 26.12 9.90 8.90
CA TYR A 368 26.42 9.41 10.24
C TYR A 368 26.89 7.95 10.24
N GLN A 369 26.21 7.07 9.50
CA GLN A 369 26.57 5.66 9.41
C GLN A 369 27.87 5.42 8.63
N ALA A 370 28.20 6.25 7.65
CA ALA A 370 29.47 6.23 6.94
C ALA A 370 30.67 6.54 7.86
N MET A 371 30.44 7.24 8.97
CA MET A 371 31.46 7.49 10.00
C MET A 371 31.58 6.36 11.03
N SER A 372 30.59 5.47 11.13
CA SER A 372 30.49 4.49 12.24
C SER A 372 30.41 3.02 11.82
N THR A 373 30.12 2.69 10.55
CA THR A 373 29.76 1.32 10.15
C THR A 373 30.40 0.85 8.85
N THR A 374 30.55 -0.46 8.69
CA THR A 374 31.12 -1.13 7.50
C THR A 374 30.11 -1.32 6.35
N HIS A 375 28.81 -1.11 6.60
CA HIS A 375 27.74 -1.47 5.65
C HIS A 375 27.71 -0.58 4.40
N VAL A 376 27.91 0.73 4.57
CA VAL A 376 27.94 1.73 3.48
C VAL A 376 29.07 1.44 2.47
N GLY A 377 30.17 0.85 2.96
CA GLY A 377 31.33 0.45 2.15
C GLY A 377 31.13 -0.83 1.35
N THR A 378 29.94 -1.42 1.35
CA THR A 378 29.67 -2.68 0.63
C THR A 378 28.37 -2.63 -0.18
N VAL A 379 28.38 -3.15 -1.41
CA VAL A 379 27.16 -3.51 -2.13
C VAL A 379 26.68 -4.87 -1.62
N ARG A 380 25.36 -5.02 -1.44
CA ARG A 380 24.76 -6.13 -0.69
C ARG A 380 23.51 -6.65 -1.39
N ALA A 381 23.38 -7.98 -1.49
CA ALA A 381 22.22 -8.63 -2.08
C ALA A 381 21.93 -10.00 -1.45
N LEU A 382 20.65 -10.32 -1.29
CA LEU A 382 20.19 -11.66 -0.97
C LEU A 382 19.94 -12.42 -2.28
N VAL A 383 20.45 -13.64 -2.36
CA VAL A 383 20.20 -14.54 -3.49
C VAL A 383 19.60 -15.83 -2.96
N PHE A 384 18.40 -16.15 -3.42
CA PHE A 384 17.70 -17.40 -3.12
C PHE A 384 17.70 -18.26 -4.38
N SER A 385 18.10 -19.52 -4.27
CA SER A 385 18.22 -20.39 -5.43
C SER A 385 17.90 -21.84 -5.09
N ARG A 386 17.27 -22.54 -6.03
CA ARG A 386 17.09 -24.01 -6.00
C ARG A 386 18.39 -24.75 -6.27
N TYR A 387 19.27 -24.14 -7.04
CA TYR A 387 20.55 -24.70 -7.45
C TYR A 387 21.71 -24.08 -6.66
N LYS A 388 22.83 -24.80 -6.63
CA LYS A 388 24.08 -24.21 -6.12
C LYS A 388 24.47 -23.06 -7.05
N ILE A 389 24.88 -21.95 -6.45
CA ILE A 389 25.36 -20.78 -7.17
C ILE A 389 26.86 -20.93 -7.45
N LYS A 390 27.25 -20.67 -8.70
CA LYS A 390 28.64 -20.68 -9.15
C LYS A 390 29.31 -19.33 -8.85
N SER A 391 28.70 -18.23 -9.26
CA SER A 391 29.19 -16.87 -9.02
C SER A 391 28.04 -15.87 -8.94
N VAL A 392 28.30 -14.76 -8.26
CA VAL A 392 27.39 -13.60 -8.20
C VAL A 392 28.22 -12.38 -8.52
N THR A 393 27.78 -11.56 -9.46
CA THR A 393 28.53 -10.41 -9.96
C THR A 393 27.68 -9.16 -9.80
N VAL A 394 28.25 -8.11 -9.22
CA VAL A 394 27.66 -6.77 -9.27
C VAL A 394 28.09 -6.10 -10.57
N LYS A 395 27.13 -5.46 -11.25
CA LYS A 395 27.36 -4.59 -12.39
C LYS A 395 26.79 -3.21 -12.07
N ILE A 396 27.62 -2.17 -12.22
CA ILE A 396 27.18 -0.78 -12.13
C ILE A 396 27.32 -0.16 -13.50
N TYR A 397 26.23 0.45 -13.95
CA TYR A 397 26.16 1.18 -15.21
C TYR A 397 26.04 2.66 -14.94
N GLU A 398 26.67 3.45 -15.78
CA GLU A 398 26.44 4.88 -15.88
C GLU A 398 25.44 5.14 -17.02
N SER A 399 24.44 5.97 -16.76
CA SER A 399 23.45 6.39 -17.74
C SER A 399 23.87 7.71 -18.39
N HIS A 400 24.17 7.68 -19.68
CA HIS A 400 24.46 8.86 -20.49
C HIS A 400 23.51 8.90 -21.69
N SER A 401 22.66 9.92 -21.76
CA SER A 401 21.76 10.14 -22.92
C SER A 401 20.93 8.91 -23.33
N GLY A 402 20.52 8.10 -22.35
CA GLY A 402 19.68 6.92 -22.56
C GLY A 402 20.44 5.61 -22.86
N SER A 403 21.77 5.60 -22.89
CA SER A 403 22.57 4.37 -22.97
C SER A 403 23.17 4.01 -21.61
N PHE A 404 23.31 2.69 -21.36
CA PHE A 404 23.98 2.16 -20.18
C PHE A 404 25.41 1.77 -20.53
N GLN A 405 26.38 2.43 -19.91
CA GLN A 405 27.79 2.07 -20.01
C GLN A 405 28.24 1.38 -18.73
N LEU A 406 28.77 0.17 -18.83
CA LEU A 406 29.31 -0.56 -17.68
C LEU A 406 30.55 0.17 -17.14
N VAL A 407 30.52 0.55 -15.86
CA VAL A 407 31.62 1.27 -15.18
C VAL A 407 32.22 0.46 -14.03
N LEU A 408 31.50 -0.52 -13.50
CA LEU A 408 32.00 -1.45 -12.49
C LEU A 408 31.46 -2.85 -12.75
N GLU A 409 32.34 -3.85 -12.73
CA GLU A 409 31.98 -5.26 -12.69
C GLU A 409 32.87 -5.95 -11.67
N GLN A 410 32.27 -6.53 -10.63
CA GLN A 410 33.01 -7.21 -9.56
C GLN A 410 32.26 -8.44 -9.07
N GLU A 411 32.99 -9.51 -8.76
CA GLU A 411 32.43 -10.70 -8.14
C GLU A 411 32.14 -10.44 -6.65
N MET A 412 30.98 -10.92 -6.17
CA MET A 412 30.52 -10.77 -4.80
C MET A 412 30.83 -12.00 -3.97
N GLU A 413 31.24 -11.80 -2.73
CA GLU A 413 31.54 -12.88 -1.81
C GLU A 413 30.30 -13.27 -1.00
N LYS A 414 30.05 -14.58 -0.90
CA LYS A 414 29.03 -15.10 0.01
C LYS A 414 29.49 -14.95 1.46
N THR A 415 28.69 -14.27 2.27
CA THR A 415 28.91 -14.13 3.71
C THR A 415 28.96 -15.51 4.39
N ARG A 416 30.03 -15.77 5.14
CA ARG A 416 30.24 -17.05 5.84
C ARG A 416 29.66 -16.96 7.24
N GLY A 417 28.52 -17.61 7.44
CA GLY A 417 27.80 -17.63 8.71
C GLY A 417 27.40 -19.04 9.12
N LYS A 418 27.66 -19.44 10.37
CA LYS A 418 27.02 -20.64 10.93
C LYS A 418 25.50 -20.37 11.06
N GLY A 419 24.68 -21.29 10.60
CA GLY A 419 23.21 -21.15 10.63
C GLY A 419 22.67 -20.07 9.69
N ALA A 420 23.28 -19.89 8.51
CA ALA A 420 22.80 -18.93 7.51
C ALA A 420 21.37 -19.28 7.05
N ARG A 421 20.44 -18.34 7.24
CA ARG A 421 19.03 -18.44 6.82
C ARG A 421 18.84 -18.19 5.33
N GLY A 422 19.76 -17.45 4.72
CA GLY A 422 19.75 -17.08 3.31
C GLY A 422 21.17 -16.82 2.82
N ALA A 423 21.38 -16.84 1.50
CA ALA A 423 22.69 -16.56 0.93
C ALA A 423 22.83 -15.05 0.68
N MET A 424 23.48 -14.36 1.61
CA MET A 424 23.82 -12.96 1.48
C MET A 424 25.19 -12.81 0.81
N TYR A 425 25.23 -12.01 -0.24
CA TYR A 425 26.41 -11.70 -1.03
C TYR A 425 26.80 -10.25 -0.84
N THR A 426 28.09 -10.00 -0.66
CA THR A 426 28.63 -8.66 -0.42
C THR A 426 29.91 -8.43 -1.19
N VAL A 427 30.13 -7.20 -1.64
CA VAL A 427 31.39 -6.78 -2.26
C VAL A 427 31.75 -5.38 -1.78
N PRO A 428 32.99 -5.13 -1.35
CA PRO A 428 33.42 -3.79 -1.01
C PRO A 428 33.43 -2.90 -2.25
N TRP A 429 33.07 -1.63 -2.08
CA TRP A 429 33.14 -0.64 -3.14
C TRP A 429 33.59 0.71 -2.58
N ASN A 430 34.21 1.53 -3.42
CA ASN A 430 34.48 2.92 -3.07
C ASN A 430 33.27 3.77 -3.45
N TRP A 431 32.28 3.83 -2.55
CA TRP A 431 31.04 4.57 -2.76
C TRP A 431 31.24 6.05 -3.15
N ARG A 432 32.38 6.64 -2.79
CA ARG A 432 32.71 8.04 -3.13
C ARG A 432 32.85 8.27 -4.64
N ASP A 433 33.21 7.24 -5.39
CA ASP A 433 33.32 7.31 -6.85
C ASP A 433 31.95 7.42 -7.53
N PHE A 434 30.86 7.17 -6.78
CA PHE A 434 29.48 7.22 -7.24
C PHE A 434 28.67 8.36 -6.59
N LEU A 435 29.37 9.38 -6.05
CA LEU A 435 28.74 10.62 -5.59
C LEU A 435 28.40 11.50 -6.79
N ASP A 436 27.11 11.83 -6.94
CA ASP A 436 26.63 12.65 -8.03
C ASP A 436 25.39 13.49 -7.64
N GLU A 437 25.15 14.57 -8.39
CA GLU A 437 23.97 15.43 -8.25
C GLU A 437 22.73 14.84 -8.93
N LEU A 438 22.92 13.95 -9.91
CA LEU A 438 21.85 13.23 -10.59
C LEU A 438 21.56 11.89 -9.88
N PRO A 439 20.38 11.74 -9.26
CA PRO A 439 20.02 10.54 -8.49
C PRO A 439 19.84 9.27 -9.32
N ASP A 440 19.84 9.38 -10.65
CA ASP A 440 19.65 8.31 -11.63
C ASP A 440 20.83 8.17 -12.61
N ARG A 441 21.99 8.77 -12.29
CA ARG A 441 23.21 8.60 -13.09
C ARG A 441 23.73 7.16 -13.04
N TYR A 442 23.77 6.54 -11.86
CA TYR A 442 24.31 5.20 -11.67
C TYR A 442 23.21 4.16 -11.41
N TRP A 443 23.34 3.00 -12.06
CA TRP A 443 22.37 1.92 -12.04
C TRP A 443 23.03 0.61 -11.62
N LEU A 444 22.43 -0.03 -10.62
CA LEU A 444 22.85 -1.31 -10.07
C LEU A 444 22.10 -2.45 -10.76
N GLN A 445 22.84 -3.49 -11.16
CA GLN A 445 22.30 -4.78 -11.54
C GLN A 445 23.13 -5.90 -10.92
N ILE A 446 22.46 -6.94 -10.42
CA ILE A 446 23.12 -8.13 -9.90
C ILE A 446 22.91 -9.26 -10.90
N GLU A 447 23.99 -9.91 -11.29
CA GLU A 447 24.01 -11.09 -12.15
C GLU A 447 24.36 -12.31 -11.29
N VAL A 448 23.65 -13.41 -11.49
CA VAL A 448 23.86 -14.67 -10.79
C VAL A 448 24.02 -15.77 -11.82
N VAL A 449 25.09 -16.54 -11.71
CA VAL A 449 25.33 -17.73 -12.52
C VAL A 449 25.21 -18.96 -11.64
N ASP A 450 24.36 -19.90 -12.02
CA ASP A 450 24.21 -21.15 -11.28
C ASP A 450 25.23 -22.21 -11.73
N MET A 451 25.21 -23.38 -11.10
CA MET A 451 26.11 -24.50 -11.45
C MET A 451 25.75 -25.18 -12.77
N THR A 452 24.58 -24.94 -13.34
CA THR A 452 24.19 -25.42 -14.68
C THR A 452 24.74 -24.52 -15.79
N GLY A 453 25.11 -23.28 -15.44
CA GLY A 453 25.62 -22.27 -16.36
C GLY A 453 24.55 -21.28 -16.82
N GLU A 454 23.32 -21.39 -16.32
CA GLU A 454 22.24 -20.44 -16.57
C GLU A 454 22.51 -19.13 -15.84
N ILE A 455 22.16 -18.02 -16.50
CA ILE A 455 22.42 -16.66 -16.04
C ILE A 455 21.10 -15.97 -15.69
N TYR A 456 21.05 -15.39 -14.49
CA TYR A 456 19.89 -14.69 -13.96
C TYR A 456 20.28 -13.25 -13.62
N HIS A 457 19.40 -12.30 -13.90
CA HIS A 457 19.63 -10.89 -13.62
C HIS A 457 18.55 -10.32 -12.71
N SER A 458 18.94 -9.42 -11.81
CA SER A 458 18.00 -8.50 -11.17
C SER A 458 17.51 -7.46 -12.18
N GLU A 459 16.35 -6.85 -11.89
CA GLU A 459 15.96 -5.63 -12.59
C GLU A 459 17.02 -4.53 -12.34
N PRO A 460 17.48 -3.80 -13.35
CA PRO A 460 18.34 -2.63 -13.16
C PRO A 460 17.61 -1.57 -12.34
N ARG A 461 18.29 -1.01 -11.34
CA ARG A 461 17.73 0.07 -10.52
C ARG A 461 18.72 1.22 -10.34
N PRO A 462 18.28 2.49 -10.45
CA PRO A 462 19.12 3.61 -10.15
C PRO A 462 19.38 3.67 -8.65
N PHE A 463 20.54 4.18 -8.25
CA PHE A 463 20.83 4.47 -6.86
C PHE A 463 21.54 5.82 -6.74
N SER A 464 21.37 6.45 -5.58
CA SER A 464 22.01 7.72 -5.26
C SER A 464 22.75 7.62 -3.94
N VAL A 465 24.09 7.69 -4.00
CA VAL A 465 24.90 7.70 -2.77
C VAL A 465 24.73 9.02 -2.01
N SER A 466 24.47 10.12 -2.73
CA SER A 466 24.14 11.43 -2.17
C SER A 466 22.78 11.48 -1.46
N GLY A 467 21.98 10.41 -1.56
CA GLY A 467 20.67 10.33 -0.93
C GLY A 467 19.59 11.10 -1.67
N LEU A 468 19.89 11.58 -2.88
CA LEU A 468 18.95 12.27 -3.74
C LEU A 468 17.95 11.28 -4.33
N THR A 469 16.76 11.79 -4.65
CA THR A 469 15.64 10.96 -5.07
C THR A 469 15.34 11.21 -6.55
N ALA A 470 15.33 10.14 -7.35
CA ALA A 470 15.10 10.22 -8.79
C ALA A 470 13.63 10.48 -9.10
N LYS A 471 13.36 11.46 -9.96
CA LYS A 471 11.99 11.84 -10.29
C LYS A 471 11.32 10.76 -11.15
N VAL A 472 10.15 10.32 -10.69
CA VAL A 472 9.26 9.44 -11.45
C VAL A 472 7.88 10.08 -11.49
N SER A 473 7.33 10.22 -12.69
CA SER A 473 5.98 10.73 -12.90
C SER A 473 5.00 9.60 -13.10
N TRP A 474 3.79 9.79 -12.59
CA TRP A 474 2.68 8.87 -12.82
C TRP A 474 2.13 8.99 -14.24
N THR A 475 1.69 7.87 -14.79
CA THR A 475 0.73 7.89 -15.89
C THR A 475 -0.61 8.47 -15.42
N TRP A 476 -1.46 8.90 -16.35
CA TRP A 476 -2.80 9.40 -15.99
C TRP A 476 -3.67 8.38 -15.23
N LYS A 477 -3.46 7.07 -15.45
CA LYS A 477 -4.18 6.04 -14.69
C LYS A 477 -3.69 5.99 -13.24
N GLU A 478 -2.37 5.96 -13.04
CA GLU A 478 -1.74 5.94 -11.72
C GLU A 478 -2.03 7.21 -10.93
N PHE A 479 -1.96 8.39 -11.56
CA PHE A 479 -2.29 9.68 -10.94
C PHE A 479 -3.73 9.71 -10.40
N ARG A 480 -4.71 9.20 -11.16
CA ARG A 480 -6.11 9.19 -10.70
C ARG A 480 -6.32 8.37 -9.44
N VAL A 481 -5.54 7.31 -9.24
CA VAL A 481 -5.73 6.40 -8.09
C VAL A 481 -4.79 6.70 -6.95
N MET A 482 -3.59 7.23 -7.18
CA MET A 482 -2.62 7.56 -6.12
C MET A 482 -2.56 9.06 -5.80
N GLY A 483 -2.62 9.91 -6.82
CA GLY A 483 -2.48 11.35 -6.72
C GLY A 483 -3.74 12.04 -6.20
N CYS A 484 -4.92 11.65 -6.70
CA CYS A 484 -6.19 12.25 -6.30
C CYS A 484 -6.63 11.88 -4.87
N GLN A 485 -7.03 12.88 -4.09
CA GLN A 485 -7.62 12.70 -2.76
C GLN A 485 -9.14 12.64 -2.87
N TRP A 486 -9.69 11.46 -3.19
CA TRP A 486 -11.12 11.27 -3.48
C TRP A 486 -12.04 11.76 -2.35
N ASN A 487 -11.66 11.54 -1.09
CA ASN A 487 -12.43 12.03 0.05
C ASN A 487 -12.56 13.57 0.06
N GLN A 488 -11.49 14.29 -0.29
CA GLN A 488 -11.49 15.76 -0.35
C GLN A 488 -12.21 16.27 -1.61
N LEU A 489 -12.13 15.51 -2.71
CA LEU A 489 -12.75 15.84 -3.98
C LEU A 489 -14.26 15.55 -4.02
N TYR A 490 -14.79 14.72 -3.12
CA TYR A 490 -16.18 14.28 -3.15
C TYR A 490 -17.19 15.43 -3.18
N TYR A 491 -17.16 16.33 -2.20
CA TYR A 491 -18.12 17.44 -2.14
C TYR A 491 -17.97 18.42 -3.31
N PRO A 492 -16.75 18.88 -3.69
CA PRO A 492 -16.57 19.68 -4.90
C PRO A 492 -17.15 19.02 -6.16
N ILE A 493 -16.89 17.73 -6.38
CA ILE A 493 -17.41 16.99 -7.53
C ILE A 493 -18.93 16.93 -7.47
N MET A 494 -19.50 16.52 -6.33
CA MET A 494 -20.94 16.40 -6.14
C MET A 494 -21.67 17.71 -6.45
N TRP A 495 -21.24 18.83 -5.85
CA TRP A 495 -21.87 20.14 -6.06
C TRP A 495 -21.74 20.62 -7.50
N THR A 496 -20.57 20.40 -8.12
CA THR A 496 -20.36 20.76 -9.53
C THR A 496 -21.26 19.94 -10.45
N THR A 497 -21.41 18.64 -10.20
CA THR A 497 -22.33 17.77 -10.94
C THR A 497 -23.78 18.19 -10.76
N LEU A 498 -24.22 18.49 -9.53
CA LEU A 498 -25.58 18.95 -9.27
C LEU A 498 -25.87 20.29 -9.97
N ALA A 499 -24.93 21.25 -9.91
CA ALA A 499 -25.04 22.52 -10.61
C ALA A 499 -25.12 22.33 -12.13
N PHE A 500 -24.30 21.43 -12.69
CA PHE A 500 -24.33 21.09 -14.11
C PHE A 500 -25.68 20.46 -14.51
N LEU A 501 -26.16 19.45 -13.78
CA LEU A 501 -27.45 18.83 -14.04
C LEU A 501 -28.61 19.83 -13.93
N PHE A 502 -28.56 20.72 -12.95
CA PHE A 502 -29.55 21.79 -12.81
C PHE A 502 -29.50 22.76 -13.99
N SER A 503 -28.31 23.11 -14.49
CA SER A 503 -28.14 23.96 -15.67
C SER A 503 -28.74 23.33 -16.93
N LEU A 504 -28.64 22.01 -17.10
CA LEU A 504 -29.25 21.28 -18.23
C LEU A 504 -30.78 21.36 -18.24
N VAL A 505 -31.41 21.56 -17.07
CA VAL A 505 -32.87 21.74 -16.97
C VAL A 505 -33.25 23.22 -17.07
N LEU A 506 -32.51 24.10 -16.37
CA LEU A 506 -32.84 25.52 -16.25
C LEU A 506 -32.56 26.29 -17.55
N VAL A 507 -31.45 26.01 -18.23
CA VAL A 507 -31.04 26.76 -19.44
C VAL A 507 -32.04 26.57 -20.58
N PRO A 508 -32.49 25.35 -20.94
CA PRO A 508 -33.50 25.18 -21.98
C PRO A 508 -34.85 25.80 -21.62
N ARG A 509 -35.30 25.67 -20.35
CA ARG A 509 -36.58 26.27 -19.92
C ARG A 509 -36.54 27.79 -19.96
N THR A 510 -35.51 28.41 -19.41
CA THR A 510 -35.38 29.88 -19.44
C THR A 510 -35.19 30.39 -20.86
N SER A 511 -34.45 29.67 -21.71
CA SER A 511 -34.29 30.00 -23.13
C SER A 511 -35.62 29.90 -23.89
N LEU A 512 -36.44 28.88 -23.62
CA LEU A 512 -37.77 28.73 -24.22
C LEU A 512 -38.71 29.86 -23.77
N THR A 513 -38.80 30.13 -22.46
CA THR A 513 -39.63 31.22 -21.93
C THR A 513 -39.17 32.58 -22.47
N PHE A 514 -37.85 32.80 -22.60
CA PHE A 514 -37.32 34.02 -23.21
C PHE A 514 -37.65 34.10 -24.71
N TYR A 515 -37.55 32.99 -25.44
CA TYR A 515 -37.95 32.92 -26.84
C TYR A 515 -39.44 33.23 -27.01
N GLU A 516 -40.32 32.59 -26.24
CA GLU A 516 -41.76 32.82 -26.24
C GLU A 516 -42.11 34.27 -25.90
N ASN A 517 -41.51 34.85 -24.84
CA ASN A 517 -41.72 36.24 -24.48
C ASN A 517 -41.21 37.23 -25.54
N ARG A 518 -40.08 36.92 -26.20
CA ARG A 518 -39.54 37.74 -27.31
C ARG A 518 -40.36 37.59 -28.59
N PHE A 519 -40.98 36.43 -28.82
CA PHE A 519 -41.90 36.19 -29.93
C PHE A 519 -43.23 36.91 -29.69
N MET A 520 -43.80 36.79 -28.48
CA MET A 520 -45.02 37.49 -28.06
C MET A 520 -44.85 39.01 -28.07
N SER A 521 -43.73 39.55 -27.59
CA SER A 521 -43.47 41.00 -27.65
C SER A 521 -43.27 41.54 -29.08
N LYS A 522 -42.91 40.71 -30.06
CA LYS A 522 -42.93 41.08 -31.48
C LYS A 522 -44.36 41.14 -32.05
N PHE A 523 -45.27 40.30 -31.57
CA PHE A 523 -46.68 40.33 -31.94
C PHE A 523 -47.50 41.40 -31.20
N ILE A 524 -47.04 41.86 -30.03
CA ILE A 524 -47.69 42.91 -29.21
C ILE A 524 -46.98 44.28 -29.39
N ARG A 525 -46.42 44.58 -30.57
CA ARG A 525 -46.15 45.98 -30.95
C ARG A 525 -47.39 46.54 -31.65
N PRO A 526 -48.14 47.48 -31.05
CA PRO A 526 -49.15 48.21 -31.80
C PRO A 526 -48.42 49.09 -32.82
N LYS A 527 -48.78 48.98 -34.11
CA LYS A 527 -48.61 50.10 -35.03
C LYS A 527 -49.46 51.24 -34.47
N MET A 528 -48.85 52.17 -33.74
CA MET A 528 -49.46 53.46 -33.48
C MET A 528 -49.53 54.23 -34.80
N THR A 529 -50.63 54.04 -35.51
CA THR A 529 -51.20 55.03 -36.42
C THR A 529 -52.61 55.28 -35.91
N GLY A 530 -52.84 56.48 -35.37
CA GLY A 530 -54.04 56.80 -34.63
C GLY A 530 -55.32 56.73 -35.47
N LYS A 531 -56.41 56.29 -34.83
CA LYS A 531 -57.63 57.07 -34.62
C LYS A 531 -58.70 56.23 -33.91
N SER A 532 -59.31 56.86 -32.91
CA SER A 532 -60.70 56.74 -32.45
C SER A 532 -61.19 55.50 -31.69
N LEU A 533 -61.55 55.79 -30.44
CA LEU A 533 -62.57 55.25 -29.53
C LEU A 533 -63.29 53.92 -29.88
N GLY A 534 -63.26 53.01 -28.92
CA GLY A 534 -64.23 51.92 -28.73
C GLY A 534 -63.85 51.10 -27.50
N GLY A 535 -64.73 51.05 -26.50
CA GLY A 535 -64.44 50.59 -25.14
C GLY A 535 -63.99 49.12 -25.02
N PHE A 536 -63.18 48.85 -23.99
CA PHE A 536 -62.85 47.51 -23.53
C PHE A 536 -63.03 47.42 -22.01
N SER A 537 -63.89 46.49 -21.59
CA SER A 537 -63.97 45.99 -20.20
C SER A 537 -62.70 45.20 -19.83
N PRO A 538 -62.31 45.17 -18.54
CA PRO A 538 -61.19 44.35 -18.10
C PRO A 538 -61.65 42.89 -17.96
N VAL A 539 -60.96 41.97 -18.65
CA VAL A 539 -61.06 40.53 -18.38
C VAL A 539 -60.00 40.18 -17.34
N ASN A 540 -60.46 39.65 -16.21
CA ASN A 540 -59.65 39.13 -15.11
C ASN A 540 -58.62 38.09 -15.57
N PHE A 541 -57.38 38.24 -15.10
CA PHE A 541 -56.41 37.14 -15.06
C PHE A 541 -56.51 36.46 -13.70
N GLU A 542 -57.20 35.33 -13.66
CA GLU A 542 -56.95 34.30 -12.65
C GLU A 542 -56.09 33.19 -13.26
N TYR A 543 -55.37 32.48 -12.38
CA TYR A 543 -54.61 31.24 -12.57
C TYR A 543 -53.10 31.36 -12.84
N PHE A 544 -52.36 31.56 -11.74
CA PHE A 544 -51.16 30.76 -11.46
C PHE A 544 -51.38 29.96 -10.18
N ALA A 545 -51.69 28.68 -10.33
CA ALA A 545 -51.42 27.62 -9.36
C ALA A 545 -51.56 26.28 -10.08
N VAL A 546 -50.44 25.67 -10.47
CA VAL A 546 -49.91 24.36 -10.03
C VAL A 546 -48.49 24.22 -10.57
#